data_AF-A0A521LK94-F1
#
_entry.id   AF-A0A521LK94-F1
#
_cell.length_a   1.000
_cell.length_b   1.000
_cell.length_c   1.000
_cell.angle_alpha   90.00
_cell.angle_beta   90.00
_cell.angle_gamma   90.00
#
_symmetry.space_group_name_H-M   'P 1'
#
loop_
_entity.id
_entity.type
_entity.pdbx_description
1 polymer ?
#
loop_
_entity_poly.entity_id
_entity_poly.type
_entity_poly.pdbx_seq_one_letter_code
_entity_poly.pdbx_strand_id
1 'polypeptide(L)'
;CADLNALFVGLARSVGLPARDVYGLRVAPSEFGFKALGAGSEVVSKAQHCRAEVWLAGSGWTPVDPADVRKTILEEPPGNLPMNDPKAVSVRRALFGSWEGNWLAYNVAHDLKLPGSKEAAIAFLMYPQAENRAGFLDSLDPDKFKYRITARELTA
;
A
#
# COMPACT_ATOMS: atom_id res chain seq x y z
N CYS A 1 -5.38 3.59 0.26
CA CYS A 1 -4.70 2.65 1.17
C CYS A 1 -4.01 3.39 2.32
N ALA A 2 -3.31 4.49 2.04
CA ALA A 2 -2.61 5.31 3.02
C ALA A 2 -3.44 5.60 4.27
N ASP A 3 -4.66 6.12 4.13
CA ASP A 3 -5.48 6.52 5.29
C ASP A 3 -5.82 5.35 6.22
N LEU A 4 -6.27 4.22 5.66
CA LEU A 4 -6.73 3.08 6.46
C LEU A 4 -5.58 2.34 7.14
N ASN A 5 -4.44 2.20 6.44
CA ASN A 5 -3.26 1.53 7.00
C ASN A 5 -2.55 2.43 8.02
N ALA A 6 -2.45 3.74 7.77
CA ALA A 6 -1.94 4.69 8.75
C ALA A 6 -2.83 4.79 9.98
N LEU A 7 -4.17 4.74 9.83
CA LEU A 7 -5.09 4.69 10.96
C LEU A 7 -4.88 3.44 11.80
N PHE A 8 -4.70 2.28 11.18
CA PHE A 8 -4.37 1.05 11.90
C PHE A 8 -3.05 1.19 12.68
N VAL A 9 -2.01 1.72 12.05
CA VAL A 9 -0.71 1.97 12.69
C VAL A 9 -0.86 2.92 13.88
N GLY A 10 -1.62 4.01 13.72
CA GLY A 10 -1.90 4.97 14.80
C GLY A 10 -2.65 4.33 15.97
N LEU A 11 -3.67 3.52 15.70
CA LEU A 11 -4.44 2.79 16.71
C LEU A 11 -3.60 1.72 17.43
N ALA A 12 -2.74 0.99 16.72
CA ALA A 12 -1.84 0.03 17.33
C ALA A 12 -0.84 0.72 18.26
N ARG A 13 -0.26 1.84 17.81
CA ARG A 13 0.66 2.66 18.61
C ARG A 13 -0.01 3.27 19.84
N SER A 14 -1.28 3.68 19.75
CA SER A 14 -1.99 4.28 20.89
C SER A 14 -2.22 3.31 22.04
N VAL A 15 -2.20 2.00 21.78
CA VAL A 15 -2.26 0.94 22.79
C VAL A 15 -0.89 0.32 23.10
N GLY A 16 0.20 0.99 22.69
CA GLY A 16 1.57 0.61 23.05
C GLY A 16 2.20 -0.47 22.17
N LEU A 17 1.58 -0.84 21.04
CA LEU A 17 2.17 -1.80 20.10
C LEU A 17 3.09 -1.08 19.11
N PRO A 18 4.34 -1.54 18.91
CA PRO A 18 5.15 -1.06 17.79
C PRO A 18 4.45 -1.42 16.48
N ALA A 19 4.22 -0.42 15.64
CA ALA A 19 3.60 -0.60 14.32
C ALA A 19 4.23 0.35 13.31
N ARG A 20 4.20 -0.01 12.02
CA ARG A 20 4.75 0.82 10.94
C ARG A 20 3.96 0.63 9.64
N ASP A 21 3.89 1.70 8.86
CA ASP A 21 3.49 1.61 7.47
C ASP A 21 4.65 1.06 6.64
N VAL A 22 4.32 0.38 5.56
CA VAL A 22 5.27 -0.13 4.56
C VAL A 22 4.78 0.31 3.19
N TYR A 23 5.60 1.11 2.49
CA TYR A 23 5.26 1.73 1.22
C TYR A 23 5.89 0.96 0.07
N GLY A 24 5.14 0.78 -1.03
CA GLY A 24 5.62 0.00 -2.15
C GLY A 24 4.72 0.05 -3.39
N LEU A 25 4.90 -0.97 -4.23
CA LEU A 25 4.24 -1.09 -5.52
C LEU A 25 3.87 -2.55 -5.80
N ARG A 26 2.64 -2.79 -6.26
CA ARG A 26 2.26 -4.11 -6.76
C ARG A 26 2.88 -4.37 -8.11
N VAL A 27 3.41 -5.57 -8.30
CA VAL A 27 4.19 -5.96 -9.48
C VAL A 27 3.65 -7.19 -10.20
N ALA A 28 2.71 -7.92 -9.57
CA ALA A 28 2.08 -9.10 -10.16
C ALA A 28 0.57 -9.15 -9.87
N PRO A 29 -0.21 -9.94 -10.62
CA PRO A 29 -1.61 -10.21 -10.30
C PRO A 29 -1.81 -10.81 -8.89
N SER A 30 -3.04 -10.75 -8.39
CA SER A 30 -3.42 -11.44 -7.15
C SER A 30 -3.64 -12.92 -7.45
N GLU A 31 -3.08 -13.80 -6.63
CA GLU A 31 -3.38 -15.23 -6.62
C GLU A 31 -4.50 -15.56 -5.62
N PHE A 32 -4.82 -14.62 -4.72
CA PHE A 32 -5.89 -14.74 -3.73
C PHE A 32 -7.30 -14.75 -4.35
N GLY A 33 -7.40 -14.58 -5.68
CA GLY A 33 -8.65 -14.64 -6.44
C GLY A 33 -9.40 -13.30 -6.51
N PHE A 34 -8.81 -12.22 -6.00
CA PHE A 34 -9.41 -10.89 -5.98
C PHE A 34 -8.59 -9.94 -6.85
N LYS A 35 -9.14 -9.56 -8.01
CA LYS A 35 -8.42 -8.71 -8.98
C LYS A 35 -7.97 -7.39 -8.35
N ALA A 36 -8.75 -6.88 -7.41
CA ALA A 36 -8.47 -5.63 -6.71
C ALA A 36 -7.20 -5.68 -5.84
N LEU A 37 -6.63 -6.86 -5.53
CA LEU A 37 -5.48 -7.04 -4.63
C LEU A 37 -4.13 -7.19 -5.35
N GLY A 38 -4.10 -7.19 -6.68
CA GLY A 38 -2.88 -7.28 -7.48
C GLY A 38 -2.70 -6.13 -8.46
N ALA A 39 -1.65 -6.24 -9.27
CA ALA A 39 -1.48 -5.46 -10.49
C ALA A 39 -2.41 -5.98 -11.59
N GLY A 40 -3.07 -5.06 -12.32
CA GLY A 40 -4.03 -5.42 -13.37
C GLY A 40 -3.42 -5.59 -14.77
N SER A 41 -2.15 -5.20 -14.97
CA SER A 41 -1.41 -5.35 -16.22
C SER A 41 0.09 -5.14 -15.97
N GLU A 42 0.92 -5.33 -17.01
CA GLU A 42 2.36 -5.01 -16.98
C GLU A 42 2.65 -3.53 -16.71
N VAL A 43 1.71 -2.62 -17.03
CA VAL A 43 1.85 -1.19 -16.74
C VAL A 43 1.33 -0.92 -15.32
N VAL A 44 2.26 -0.84 -14.38
CA VAL A 44 1.99 -0.73 -12.94
C VAL A 44 2.09 0.70 -12.40
N SER A 45 2.07 1.73 -13.26
CA SER A 45 2.18 3.13 -12.85
C SER A 45 1.14 3.59 -11.81
N LYS A 46 0.01 2.89 -11.68
CA LYS A 46 -1.08 3.19 -10.75
C LYS A 46 -1.26 2.12 -9.66
N ALA A 47 -0.28 1.23 -9.50
CA ALA A 47 -0.35 0.08 -8.61
C ALA A 47 0.35 0.32 -7.25
N GLN A 48 0.57 1.59 -6.90
CA GLN A 48 1.15 1.98 -5.62
C GLN A 48 0.24 1.51 -4.49
N HIS A 49 0.86 0.95 -3.47
CA HIS A 49 0.14 0.45 -2.32
C HIS A 49 1.01 0.57 -1.08
N CYS A 50 0.37 0.89 0.03
CA CYS A 50 0.98 0.81 1.34
C CYS A 50 0.27 -0.28 2.13
N ARG A 51 1.00 -0.92 3.02
CA ARG A 51 0.50 -1.92 3.96
C ARG A 51 0.97 -1.54 5.37
N ALA A 52 0.51 -2.27 6.38
CA ALA A 52 0.93 -2.04 7.75
C ALA A 52 1.54 -3.29 8.38
N GLU A 53 2.47 -3.12 9.30
CA GLU A 53 2.92 -4.19 10.17
C GLU A 53 2.75 -3.78 11.62
N VAL A 54 2.43 -4.74 12.47
CA VAL A 54 2.42 -4.58 13.93
C VAL A 54 3.32 -5.63 14.56
N TRP A 55 4.13 -5.24 15.52
CA TRP A 55 4.94 -6.17 16.29
C TRP A 55 4.08 -6.88 17.33
N LEU A 56 3.97 -8.19 17.22
CA LEU A 56 3.29 -9.03 18.20
C LEU A 56 4.29 -9.99 18.85
N ALA A 57 4.19 -10.15 20.17
CA ALA A 57 5.00 -11.13 20.87
C ALA A 57 4.74 -12.53 20.32
N GLY A 58 5.80 -13.27 19.97
CA GLY A 58 5.74 -14.61 19.40
C GLY A 58 5.74 -14.69 17.87
N SER A 59 5.22 -13.69 17.16
CA SER A 59 5.21 -13.66 15.67
C SER A 59 6.07 -12.56 15.04
N GLY A 60 6.56 -11.60 15.84
CA GLY A 60 7.38 -10.50 15.35
C GLY A 60 6.59 -9.49 14.51
N TRP A 61 7.21 -8.93 13.48
CA TRP A 61 6.54 -8.02 12.53
C TRP A 61 5.45 -8.78 11.78
N THR A 62 4.22 -8.58 12.23
CA THR A 62 3.03 -9.27 11.74
C THR A 62 2.37 -8.41 10.67
N PRO A 63 2.21 -8.93 9.43
CA PRO A 63 1.61 -8.19 8.33
C PRO A 63 0.12 -7.92 8.56
N VAL A 64 -0.35 -6.71 8.24
CA VAL A 64 -1.77 -6.34 8.27
C VAL A 64 -2.12 -5.44 7.08
N ASP A 65 -3.31 -5.61 6.49
CA ASP A 65 -3.78 -4.73 5.41
C ASP A 65 -5.31 -4.49 5.43
N PRO A 66 -5.83 -3.67 6.36
CA PRO A 66 -7.24 -3.30 6.39
C PRO A 66 -7.69 -2.51 5.15
N ALA A 67 -6.77 -1.83 4.46
CA ALA A 67 -7.10 -1.15 3.22
C ALA A 67 -7.56 -2.12 2.12
N ASP A 68 -6.85 -3.24 1.97
CA ASP A 68 -7.20 -4.27 0.99
C ASP A 68 -8.49 -5.01 1.36
N VAL A 69 -8.76 -5.22 2.66
CA VAL A 69 -10.08 -5.70 3.12
C VAL A 69 -11.18 -4.76 2.65
N ARG A 70 -11.00 -3.44 2.85
CA ARG A 70 -12.00 -2.45 2.42
C ARG A 70 -12.12 -2.38 0.90
N LYS A 71 -11.02 -2.57 0.18
CA LYS A 71 -11.01 -2.58 -1.28
C LYS A 71 -11.78 -3.78 -1.84
N THR A 72 -11.58 -4.97 -1.28
CA THR A 72 -12.39 -6.16 -1.59
C THR A 72 -13.87 -5.86 -1.42
N ILE A 73 -14.27 -5.26 -0.30
CA ILE A 73 -15.66 -4.90 -0.04
C ILE A 73 -16.22 -3.97 -1.12
N LEU A 74 -15.46 -2.97 -1.56
CA LEU A 74 -15.94 -1.97 -2.51
C LEU A 74 -15.99 -2.49 -3.95
N GLU A 75 -14.97 -3.23 -4.38
CA GLU A 75 -14.73 -3.52 -5.80
C GLU A 75 -15.10 -4.93 -6.23
N GLU A 76 -15.15 -5.91 -5.31
CA GLU A 76 -15.43 -7.29 -5.70
C GLU A 76 -16.90 -7.49 -6.07
N PRO A 77 -17.21 -8.10 -7.24
CA PRO A 77 -18.58 -8.23 -7.72
C PRO A 77 -19.53 -8.83 -6.66
N PRO A 78 -20.72 -8.23 -6.46
CA PRO A 78 -21.32 -7.12 -7.23
C PRO A 78 -20.83 -5.69 -6.88
N GLY A 79 -19.83 -5.56 -6.03
CA GLY A 79 -19.39 -4.29 -5.43
C GLY A 79 -20.20 -3.94 -4.19
N ASN A 80 -19.63 -3.13 -3.30
CA ASN A 80 -20.25 -2.72 -2.03
C ASN A 80 -20.79 -3.90 -1.19
N LEU A 81 -19.98 -4.95 -1.05
CA LEU A 81 -20.32 -6.12 -0.26
C LEU A 81 -20.64 -5.74 1.20
N PRO A 82 -21.58 -6.44 1.86
CA PRO A 82 -21.74 -6.34 3.30
C PRO A 82 -20.42 -6.65 4.04
N MET A 83 -20.17 -5.99 5.18
CA MET A 83 -18.94 -6.21 5.97
C MET A 83 -18.79 -7.67 6.46
N ASN A 84 -19.91 -8.38 6.59
CA ASN A 84 -19.97 -9.80 6.98
C ASN A 84 -20.06 -10.76 5.78
N ASP A 85 -19.93 -10.26 4.54
CA ASP A 85 -19.88 -11.11 3.36
C ASP A 85 -18.74 -12.15 3.51
N PRO A 86 -18.95 -13.42 3.12
CA PRO A 86 -17.93 -14.46 3.22
C PRO A 86 -16.59 -14.07 2.59
N LYS A 87 -16.58 -13.32 1.48
CA LYS A 87 -15.35 -12.81 0.82
C LYS A 87 -14.65 -11.77 1.69
N ALA A 88 -15.39 -10.84 2.27
CA ALA A 88 -14.83 -9.82 3.16
C ALA A 88 -14.22 -10.48 4.42
N VAL A 89 -14.93 -11.47 4.98
CA VAL A 89 -14.47 -12.22 6.15
C VAL A 89 -13.22 -13.05 5.84
N SER A 90 -13.15 -13.70 4.68
CA SER A 90 -11.99 -14.51 4.28
C SER A 90 -10.75 -13.63 4.07
N VAL A 91 -10.88 -12.51 3.35
CA VAL A 91 -9.79 -11.56 3.14
C VAL A 91 -9.33 -10.95 4.45
N ARG A 92 -10.25 -10.54 5.33
CA ARG A 92 -9.88 -10.00 6.65
C ARG A 92 -9.09 -11.00 7.50
N ARG A 93 -9.44 -12.29 7.45
CA ARG A 93 -8.71 -13.33 8.18
C ARG A 93 -7.32 -13.57 7.59
N ALA A 94 -7.19 -13.57 6.27
CA ALA A 94 -5.92 -13.79 5.60
C ALA A 94 -4.97 -12.59 5.78
N LEU A 95 -5.46 -11.37 5.60
CA LEU A 95 -4.65 -10.14 5.65
C LEU A 95 -4.35 -9.66 7.08
N PHE A 96 -4.57 -10.48 8.10
CA PHE A 96 -4.03 -10.29 9.43
C PHE A 96 -3.09 -11.46 9.74
N GLY A 97 -1.79 -11.22 9.53
CA GLY A 97 -0.74 -12.23 9.62
C GLY A 97 -0.11 -12.58 8.28
N SER A 98 -0.66 -12.13 7.15
CA SER A 98 -0.07 -12.37 5.83
C SER A 98 -0.32 -11.24 4.83
N TRP A 99 0.51 -11.23 3.80
CA TRP A 99 0.43 -10.37 2.62
C TRP A 99 0.61 -11.23 1.37
N GLU A 100 -0.04 -10.87 0.26
CA GLU A 100 0.36 -11.43 -1.02
C GLU A 100 1.77 -10.95 -1.40
N GLY A 101 2.61 -11.86 -1.90
CA GLY A 101 3.97 -11.58 -2.38
C GLY A 101 4.01 -10.90 -3.76
N ASN A 102 2.86 -10.50 -4.30
CA ASN A 102 2.69 -9.86 -5.60
C ASN A 102 3.10 -8.37 -5.61
N TRP A 103 3.95 -7.95 -4.69
CA TRP A 103 4.34 -6.56 -4.47
C TRP A 103 5.78 -6.43 -4.01
N LEU A 104 6.34 -5.24 -4.20
CA LEU A 104 7.67 -4.86 -3.76
C LEU A 104 7.57 -3.75 -2.70
N ALA A 105 8.05 -4.03 -1.50
CA ALA A 105 8.22 -3.03 -0.45
C ALA A 105 9.45 -2.17 -0.74
N TYR A 106 9.30 -0.85 -0.68
CA TYR A 106 10.38 0.11 -0.87
C TYR A 106 11.00 0.55 0.44
N ASN A 107 10.17 0.99 1.38
CA ASN A 107 10.63 1.60 2.62
C ASN A 107 9.49 1.65 3.67
N VAL A 108 9.89 2.06 4.88
CA VAL A 108 9.00 2.34 6.02
C VAL A 108 9.16 3.78 6.50
N ALA A 109 9.64 4.66 5.60
CA ALA A 109 10.05 6.02 5.95
C ALA A 109 8.83 6.94 6.13
N HIS A 110 8.89 7.73 7.18
CA HIS A 110 7.95 8.80 7.49
C HIS A 110 8.70 10.11 7.67
N ASP A 111 8.03 11.23 7.38
CA ASP A 111 8.58 12.58 7.53
C ASP A 111 9.96 12.72 6.86
N LEU A 112 10.05 12.23 5.62
CA LEU A 112 11.30 12.07 4.88
C LEU A 112 11.72 13.40 4.24
N LYS A 113 12.88 13.91 4.65
CA LYS A 113 13.57 14.99 3.92
C LYS A 113 14.28 14.41 2.70
N LEU A 114 13.87 14.82 1.50
CA LEU A 114 14.52 14.37 0.27
C LEU A 114 15.93 14.97 0.13
N PRO A 115 16.96 14.17 -0.24
CA PRO A 115 18.31 14.66 -0.44
C PRO A 115 18.37 15.81 -1.46
N GLY A 116 19.00 16.92 -1.07
CA GLY A 116 19.17 18.10 -1.94
C GLY A 116 17.94 19.02 -2.03
N SER A 117 16.78 18.60 -1.53
CA SER A 117 15.55 19.40 -1.57
C SER A 117 15.55 20.50 -0.50
N LYS A 118 15.06 21.70 -0.86
CA LYS A 118 14.78 22.77 0.10
C LYS A 118 13.36 22.73 0.66
N GLU A 119 12.48 21.94 0.06
CA GLU A 119 11.08 21.80 0.43
C GLU A 119 10.88 21.11 1.78
N ALA A 120 9.66 21.16 2.33
CA ALA A 120 9.33 20.44 3.55
C ALA A 120 9.53 18.92 3.39
N ALA A 121 9.62 18.21 4.51
CA ALA A 121 9.66 16.74 4.48
C ALA A 121 8.34 16.19 3.91
N ILE A 122 8.43 15.13 3.11
CA ILE A 122 7.24 14.43 2.62
C ILE A 122 6.76 13.45 3.69
N ALA A 123 5.44 13.27 3.80
CA ALA A 123 4.88 12.36 4.80
C ALA A 123 5.34 10.91 4.60
N PHE A 124 5.40 10.45 3.34
CA PHE A 124 5.83 9.11 2.98
C PHE A 124 6.37 9.05 1.55
N LEU A 125 7.15 8.02 1.23
CA LEU A 125 7.71 7.79 -0.11
C LEU A 125 7.12 6.52 -0.74
N MET A 126 6.02 6.70 -1.48
CA MET A 126 5.34 5.63 -2.22
C MET A 126 5.18 5.97 -3.70
N TYR A 127 4.84 7.22 -4.01
CA TYR A 127 4.77 7.74 -5.38
C TYR A 127 6.10 8.37 -5.80
N PRO A 128 6.44 8.37 -7.10
CA PRO A 128 7.54 9.17 -7.62
C PRO A 128 7.41 10.63 -7.17
N GLN A 129 8.54 11.23 -6.80
CA GLN A 129 8.63 12.63 -6.38
C GLN A 129 9.44 13.40 -7.42
N ALA A 130 9.04 14.65 -7.69
CA ALA A 130 9.76 15.55 -8.57
C ALA A 130 9.68 16.97 -8.01
N GLU A 131 10.76 17.72 -8.17
CA GLU A 131 10.90 19.10 -7.72
C GLU A 131 11.38 19.96 -8.90
N ASN A 132 10.84 21.17 -9.01
CA ASN A 132 11.32 22.19 -9.94
C ASN A 132 11.52 23.52 -9.19
N ARG A 133 11.79 24.62 -9.91
CA ARG A 133 12.01 25.94 -9.27
C ARG A 133 10.84 26.43 -8.41
N ALA A 134 9.62 25.97 -8.69
CA ALA A 134 8.41 26.28 -7.95
C ALA A 134 8.13 25.30 -6.79
N GLY A 135 9.02 24.33 -6.54
CA GLY A 135 8.90 23.32 -5.49
C GLY A 135 8.43 21.97 -6.00
N PHE A 136 7.80 21.18 -5.13
CA PHE A 136 7.34 19.84 -5.47
C PHE A 136 6.19 19.85 -6.49
N LEU A 137 6.26 18.91 -7.44
CA LEU A 137 5.14 18.56 -8.30
C LEU A 137 4.18 17.65 -7.54
N ASP A 138 2.88 17.83 -7.77
CA ASP A 138 1.86 16.93 -7.22
C ASP A 138 1.94 15.55 -7.88
N SER A 139 2.41 14.56 -7.12
CA SER A 139 2.50 13.16 -7.54
C SER A 139 1.14 12.48 -7.79
N LEU A 140 0.05 13.12 -7.36
CA LEU A 140 -1.33 12.65 -7.55
C LEU A 140 -2.06 13.36 -8.71
N ASP A 141 -1.41 14.31 -9.39
CA ASP A 141 -1.94 14.96 -10.60
C ASP A 141 -1.38 14.27 -11.86
N PRO A 142 -2.08 13.27 -12.44
CA PRO A 142 -1.58 12.50 -13.58
C PRO A 142 -1.51 13.31 -14.88
N ASP A 143 -2.19 14.47 -14.95
CA ASP A 143 -2.17 15.33 -16.13
C ASP A 143 -0.89 16.15 -16.18
N LYS A 144 -0.41 16.61 -15.02
CA LYS A 144 0.81 17.42 -14.89
C LYS A 144 2.07 16.61 -14.56
N PHE A 145 1.95 15.47 -13.90
CA PHE A 145 3.07 14.61 -13.53
C PHE A 145 2.90 13.20 -14.13
N LYS A 146 3.55 12.99 -15.27
CA LYS A 146 3.50 11.73 -16.02
C LYS A 146 4.75 10.90 -15.79
N TYR A 147 4.55 9.63 -15.45
CA TYR A 147 5.60 8.63 -15.36
C TYR A 147 5.06 7.26 -15.78
N ARG A 148 5.98 6.36 -16.15
CA ARG A 148 5.64 4.98 -16.53
C ARG A 148 6.48 4.02 -15.70
N ILE A 149 5.81 3.10 -15.00
CA ILE A 149 6.44 1.96 -14.34
C ILE A 149 5.89 0.69 -14.99
N THR A 150 6.77 -0.22 -15.37
CA THR A 150 6.41 -1.53 -15.92
C THR A 150 6.98 -2.65 -15.08
N ALA A 151 6.22 -3.71 -14.88
CA ALA A 151 6.65 -4.94 -14.25
C ALA A 151 6.48 -6.09 -15.25
N ARG A 152 7.46 -7.00 -15.27
CA ARG A 152 7.41 -8.22 -16.07
C ARG A 152 7.94 -9.38 -15.22
N GLU A 153 7.33 -10.54 -15.39
CA GLU A 153 7.86 -11.78 -14.84
C GLU A 153 9.11 -12.20 -15.62
N LEU A 154 10.09 -12.78 -14.92
CA LEU A 154 11.31 -13.33 -15.50
C LEU A 154 11.34 -14.83 -15.27
N THR A 155 11.78 -15.60 -16.26
CA THR A 155 12.09 -17.02 -16.06
C THR A 155 13.36 -17.15 -15.24
N ALA A 156 13.34 -18.04 -14.25
CA ALA A 156 14.49 -18.38 -13.41
C ALA A 156 15.62 -19.07 -14.19
#